data_AF-A0AAU9TJU1-F1
#
_entry.id   AF-A0AAU9TJU1-F1
#
_cell.length_a   1.000
_cell.length_b   1.000
_cell.length_c   1.000
_cell.angle_alpha   90.00
_cell.angle_beta   90.00
_cell.angle_gamma   90.00
#
_symmetry.space_group_name_H-M   'P 1'
#
loop_
_entity.id
_entity.type
_entity.pdbx_description
1 polymer ?
#
loop_
_entity_poly.entity_id
_entity_poly.type
_entity_poly.pdbx_seq_one_letter_code
_entity_poly.pdbx_strand_id
1 'polypeptide(L)'
;MRILDKDLNLHAYKVQLTQELKLTDHFNTPNGLPDRLVLIIRDFLLNRTFRYRVEGTLSSPREIRAGVPQGSVLSPLLYSLYTNDIPIPSDGKTKLAFLANDTAIFTTGISVKAITRRLQSAVTALGEWFRNWRREVNPDKSGAVHFAKHPHFVYWQQGRPGTINLSGTPIPWRKEAKYLGVTLDSKLSFRSHIARVRNRAAGNWED
;
A
#
# COMPACT_ATOMS: atom_id res chain seq x y z
N MET A 1 -8.03 7.15 -0.94
CA MET A 1 -8.59 6.42 0.21
C MET A 1 -8.63 7.37 1.39
N ARG A 2 -9.82 7.78 1.84
CA ARG A 2 -9.97 8.49 3.13
C ARG A 2 -9.84 7.43 4.22
N ILE A 3 -8.85 7.59 5.10
CA ILE A 3 -8.77 6.87 6.37
C ILE A 3 -9.23 7.89 7.41
N LEU A 4 -10.43 7.68 7.94
CA LEU A 4 -10.81 8.16 9.25
C LEU A 4 -10.85 6.90 10.10
N ASP A 5 -9.85 6.71 10.95
CA ASP A 5 -9.90 5.66 11.96
C ASP A 5 -9.91 6.29 13.35
N LYS A 6 -10.78 5.77 14.22
CA LYS A 6 -11.18 6.36 15.50
C LYS A 6 -10.27 5.96 16.67
N ASP A 7 -9.29 5.08 16.46
CA ASP A 7 -8.39 4.60 17.52
C ASP A 7 -6.97 5.20 17.47
N LEU A 8 -6.91 6.50 17.16
CA LEU A 8 -5.71 7.30 16.89
C LEU A 8 -4.66 7.37 18.02
N ASN A 9 -5.00 7.10 19.29
CA ASN A 9 -4.10 7.46 20.39
C ASN A 9 -2.95 6.46 20.59
N LEU A 10 -3.21 5.15 20.66
CA LEU A 10 -2.14 4.17 20.95
C LEU A 10 -1.37 3.75 19.70
N HIS A 11 -2.03 3.72 18.54
CA HIS A 11 -1.44 3.34 17.26
C HIS A 11 -0.51 4.44 16.72
N ALA A 12 -0.89 5.72 16.83
CA ALA A 12 -0.06 6.81 16.34
C ALA A 12 1.25 6.99 17.14
N TYR A 13 1.22 6.82 18.47
CA TYR A 13 2.44 6.88 19.29
C TYR A 13 3.47 5.81 18.92
N LYS A 14 3.02 4.59 18.62
CA LYS A 14 3.92 3.48 18.24
C LYS A 14 4.49 3.63 16.83
N VAL A 15 3.73 4.22 15.90
CA VAL A 15 4.18 4.56 14.53
C VAL A 15 5.28 5.63 14.58
N GLN A 16 5.11 6.66 15.41
CA GLN A 16 6.09 7.75 15.61
C GLN A 16 7.46 7.23 16.04
N LEU A 17 7.49 6.46 17.14
CA LEU A 17 8.71 5.89 17.71
C LEU A 17 9.41 4.92 16.75
N THR A 18 8.65 4.16 15.96
CA THR A 18 9.22 3.21 14.98
C THR A 18 9.84 3.95 13.79
N GLN A 19 9.23 5.05 13.34
CA GLN A 19 9.79 5.92 12.30
C GLN A 19 11.07 6.61 12.79
N GLU A 20 11.06 7.13 14.02
CA GLU A 20 12.25 7.74 14.64
C GLU A 20 13.41 6.74 14.76
N LEU A 21 13.19 5.59 15.42
CA LEU A 21 14.23 4.59 15.71
C LEU A 21 14.93 4.10 14.42
N LYS A 22 14.15 3.77 13.38
CA LYS A 22 14.73 3.30 12.10
C LYS A 22 15.40 4.41 11.29
N LEU A 23 14.91 5.66 11.35
CA LEU A 23 15.61 6.78 10.72
C LEU A 23 16.98 6.97 11.39
N THR A 24 17.05 6.98 12.73
CA THR A 24 18.34 7.03 13.44
C THR A 24 19.26 5.86 13.10
N ASP A 25 18.75 4.64 12.97
CA ASP A 25 19.56 3.46 12.62
C ASP A 25 20.11 3.53 11.18
N HIS A 26 19.32 4.04 10.22
CA HIS A 26 19.79 4.27 8.85
C HIS A 26 20.80 5.40 8.72
N PHE A 27 20.75 6.40 9.61
CA PHE A 27 21.64 7.56 9.54
C PHE A 27 22.97 7.37 10.31
N ASN A 28 23.07 6.40 11.23
CA ASN A 28 24.28 6.14 12.03
C ASN A 28 25.28 5.14 11.39
N THR A 29 25.44 5.15 10.06
CA THR A 29 26.45 4.34 9.37
C THR A 29 27.72 5.14 9.07
N PRO A 30 28.88 4.51 8.79
CA PRO A 30 30.14 5.22 8.49
C PRO A 30 30.06 6.18 7.28
N ASN A 31 29.04 6.03 6.43
CA ASN A 31 28.70 6.91 5.30
C ASN A 31 27.32 7.61 5.52
N GLY A 32 26.94 7.83 6.77
CA GLY A 32 25.64 8.34 7.19
C GLY A 32 25.37 9.80 6.80
N LEU A 33 24.13 10.25 7.01
CA LEU A 33 23.80 11.66 6.82
C LEU A 33 24.52 12.51 7.88
N PRO A 34 25.01 13.72 7.53
CA PRO A 34 25.49 14.68 8.51
C PRO A 34 24.47 14.90 9.64
N ASP A 35 24.93 14.94 10.89
CA ASP A 35 24.08 15.10 12.09
C ASP A 35 23.08 16.26 11.98
N ARG A 36 23.52 17.36 11.36
CA ARG A 36 22.67 18.54 11.14
C ARG A 36 21.45 18.22 10.27
N LEU A 37 21.60 17.38 9.24
CA LEU A 37 20.48 16.94 8.42
C LEU A 37 19.54 16.01 9.20
N VAL A 38 20.10 15.14 10.03
CA VAL A 38 19.31 14.27 10.93
C VAL A 38 18.46 15.10 11.88
N LEU A 39 19.04 16.15 12.49
CA LEU A 39 18.32 17.08 13.36
C LEU A 39 17.22 17.85 12.61
N ILE A 40 17.48 18.32 11.39
CA ILE A 40 16.47 19.00 10.56
C ILE A 40 15.31 18.04 10.24
N ILE A 41 15.61 16.80 9.85
CA ILE A 41 14.57 15.79 9.57
C ILE A 41 13.77 15.47 10.84
N ARG A 42 14.44 15.36 11.99
CA ARG A 42 13.81 15.15 13.28
C ARG A 42 12.84 16.28 13.61
N ASP A 43 13.28 17.54 13.56
CA ASP A 43 12.43 18.70 13.84
C ASP A 43 11.29 18.83 12.83
N PHE A 44 11.50 18.43 11.58
CA PHE A 44 10.47 18.38 10.55
C PHE A 44 9.37 17.34 10.84
N LEU A 45 9.68 16.27 11.57
CA LEU A 45 8.74 15.18 11.87
C LEU A 45 8.04 15.33 13.23
N LEU A 46 8.67 16.01 14.20
CA LEU A 46 8.23 16.05 15.60
C LEU A 46 7.52 17.34 15.99
N ASN A 47 6.82 17.28 17.13
CA ASN A 47 6.15 18.42 17.77
C ASN A 47 5.20 19.22 16.86
N ARG A 48 4.66 18.55 15.83
CA ARG A 48 3.74 19.15 14.88
C ARG A 48 2.35 19.25 15.49
N THR A 49 1.67 20.35 15.23
CA THR A 49 0.27 20.55 15.60
C THR A 49 -0.53 21.08 14.42
N PHE A 50 -1.83 20.85 14.43
CA PHE A 50 -2.77 21.46 13.49
C PHE A 50 -3.97 22.07 14.20
N ARG A 51 -4.63 22.99 13.50
CA ARG A 51 -5.93 23.56 13.85
C ARG A 51 -6.80 23.58 12.60
N TYR A 52 -8.11 23.53 12.77
CA TYR A 52 -9.06 23.67 11.67
C TYR A 52 -10.11 24.73 12.02
N ARG A 53 -10.72 25.32 10.99
CA ARG A 53 -11.77 26.32 11.14
C ARG A 53 -13.04 25.81 10.47
N VAL A 54 -14.17 25.86 11.18
CA VAL A 54 -15.50 25.57 10.65
C VAL A 54 -16.38 26.77 10.98
N GLU A 55 -17.03 27.34 9.96
CA GLU A 55 -17.99 28.45 10.13
C GLU A 55 -17.45 29.61 10.99
N GLY A 56 -16.19 29.98 10.77
CA GLY A 56 -15.53 31.07 11.51
C GLY A 56 -14.91 30.66 12.86
N THR A 57 -15.28 29.52 13.44
CA THR A 57 -14.75 29.05 14.72
C THR A 57 -13.47 28.24 14.54
N LEU A 58 -12.40 28.60 15.25
CA LEU A 58 -11.11 27.91 15.23
C LEU A 58 -11.03 26.84 16.33
N SER A 59 -10.54 25.65 15.98
CA SER A 59 -10.32 24.57 16.95
C SER A 59 -9.15 24.87 17.90
N SER A 60 -9.11 24.16 19.04
CA SER A 60 -7.89 24.03 19.82
C SER A 60 -6.78 23.32 19.02
N PRO A 61 -5.49 23.57 19.33
CA PRO A 61 -4.38 22.81 18.75
C PRO A 61 -4.54 21.32 19.01
N ARG A 62 -4.23 20.50 18.01
CA ARG A 62 -4.12 19.04 18.12
C ARG A 62 -2.77 18.59 17.62
N GLU A 63 -2.17 17.62 18.28
CA GLU A 63 -0.88 17.05 17.87
C GLU A 63 -1.01 16.17 16.63
N ILE A 64 0.02 16.21 15.78
CA ILE A 64 0.23 15.26 14.69
C ILE A 64 1.36 14.33 15.11
N ARG A 65 0.99 13.07 15.40
CA ARG A 65 1.93 12.06 15.89
C ARG A 65 2.51 11.17 14.80
N ALA A 66 1.91 11.13 13.61
CA ALA A 66 2.35 10.23 12.55
C ALA A 66 2.29 10.87 11.16
N GLY A 67 3.09 10.33 10.25
CA GLY A 67 3.15 10.75 8.87
C GLY A 67 4.05 11.97 8.64
N VAL A 68 4.04 12.49 7.43
CA VAL A 68 4.87 13.63 7.01
C VAL A 68 3.97 14.84 6.69
N PRO A 69 4.44 16.09 6.84
CA PRO A 69 3.69 17.27 6.42
C PRO A 69 3.25 17.18 4.95
N GLN A 70 1.95 17.23 4.68
CA GLN A 70 1.43 17.23 3.31
C GLN A 70 1.82 18.53 2.59
N GLY A 71 2.17 18.44 1.31
CA GLY A 71 2.61 19.58 0.50
C GLY A 71 4.10 19.93 0.62
N SER A 72 4.86 19.24 1.47
CA SER A 72 6.32 19.40 1.53
C SER A 72 7.04 18.60 0.44
N VAL A 73 8.07 19.20 -0.14
CA VAL A 73 8.99 18.57 -1.11
C VAL A 73 9.78 17.42 -0.47
N LEU A 74 9.99 17.45 0.85
CA LEU A 74 10.74 16.44 1.58
C LEU A 74 9.91 15.16 1.85
N SER A 75 8.59 15.28 1.87
CA SER A 75 7.66 14.20 2.23
C SER A 75 7.78 12.96 1.33
N PRO A 76 7.85 13.06 -0.02
CA PRO A 76 8.06 11.91 -0.88
C PRO A 76 9.39 11.20 -0.64
N LEU A 77 10.47 11.94 -0.37
CA LEU A 77 11.79 11.37 -0.11
C LEU A 77 11.79 10.56 1.19
N LEU A 78 11.24 11.14 2.27
CA LEU A 78 11.12 10.46 3.56
C LEU A 78 10.21 9.23 3.46
N TYR A 79 9.18 9.28 2.63
CA TYR A 79 8.34 8.12 2.36
C TYR A 79 9.13 7.00 1.67
N SER A 80 9.92 7.32 0.63
CA SER A 80 10.76 6.34 -0.05
C SER A 80 11.75 5.69 0.90
N LEU A 81 12.41 6.46 1.77
CA LEU A 81 13.31 5.95 2.80
C LEU A 81 12.59 5.02 3.78
N TYR A 82 11.40 5.42 4.25
CA TYR A 82 10.56 4.65 5.14
C TYR A 82 10.11 3.30 4.55
N THR A 83 10.01 3.18 3.22
CA THR A 83 9.60 1.94 2.55
C THR A 83 10.72 1.17 1.86
N ASN A 84 11.97 1.61 2.02
CA ASN A 84 13.09 1.10 1.23
C ASN A 84 13.45 -0.37 1.51
N ASP A 85 13.07 -0.89 2.68
CA ASP A 85 13.31 -2.29 3.09
C ASP A 85 12.11 -3.22 2.78
N ILE A 86 11.17 -2.79 1.95
CA ILE A 86 10.01 -3.61 1.57
C ILE A 86 10.48 -4.94 0.94
N PRO A 87 9.99 -6.10 1.40
CA PRO A 87 10.50 -7.38 0.95
C PRO A 87 10.17 -7.59 -0.53
N ILE A 88 11.22 -7.74 -1.33
CA ILE A 88 11.13 -8.08 -2.75
C ILE A 88 11.23 -9.61 -2.87
N PRO A 89 10.24 -10.30 -3.45
CA PRO A 89 10.31 -11.74 -3.67
C PRO A 89 11.54 -12.12 -4.53
N SER A 90 12.32 -13.09 -4.06
CA SER A 90 13.58 -13.53 -4.70
C SER A 90 13.41 -14.68 -5.71
N ASP A 91 12.17 -15.07 -6.02
CA ASP A 91 11.88 -16.25 -6.87
C ASP A 91 12.02 -16.01 -8.39
N GLY A 92 12.43 -14.80 -8.79
CA GLY A 92 12.62 -14.37 -10.19
C GLY A 92 11.36 -14.27 -11.03
N LYS A 93 10.18 -14.63 -10.50
CA LYS A 93 8.91 -14.67 -11.24
C LYS A 93 7.86 -13.74 -10.66
N THR A 94 7.92 -13.53 -9.35
CA THR A 94 7.04 -12.68 -8.58
C THR A 94 7.66 -11.30 -8.53
N LYS A 95 6.86 -10.30 -8.89
CA LYS A 95 7.27 -8.90 -8.91
C LYS A 95 6.36 -8.08 -8.01
N LEU A 96 6.96 -7.06 -7.43
CA LEU A 96 6.30 -6.07 -6.60
C LEU A 96 6.27 -4.75 -7.36
N ALA A 97 5.08 -4.17 -7.50
CA ALA A 97 4.90 -2.81 -7.96
C ALA A 97 4.35 -1.99 -6.79
N PHE A 98 5.12 -1.01 -6.35
CA PHE A 98 4.84 -0.25 -5.14
C PHE A 98 4.90 1.23 -5.44
N LEU A 99 3.81 1.96 -5.18
CA LEU A 99 3.76 3.40 -5.32
C LEU A 99 2.90 3.99 -4.20
N ALA A 100 3.55 4.69 -3.26
CA ALA A 100 2.89 5.26 -2.10
C ALA A 100 2.00 4.20 -1.39
N ASN A 101 0.71 4.50 -1.24
CA ASN A 101 -0.27 3.62 -0.62
C ASN A 101 -0.72 2.44 -1.49
N ASP A 102 -0.39 2.41 -2.79
CA ASP A 102 -0.85 1.38 -3.71
C ASP A 102 0.24 0.31 -3.94
N THR A 103 -0.04 -0.91 -3.49
CA THR A 103 0.83 -2.07 -3.66
C THR A 103 0.16 -3.09 -4.56
N ALA A 104 0.86 -3.54 -5.60
CA ALA A 104 0.48 -4.67 -6.40
C ALA A 104 1.57 -5.73 -6.39
N ILE A 105 1.16 -6.99 -6.25
CA ILE A 105 2.04 -8.14 -6.39
C ILE A 105 1.51 -9.03 -7.48
N PHE A 106 2.40 -9.47 -8.37
CA PHE A 106 2.02 -10.32 -9.50
C PHE A 106 3.10 -11.34 -9.78
N THR A 107 2.68 -12.51 -10.26
CA THR A 107 3.58 -13.61 -10.63
C THR A 107 3.05 -14.28 -11.87
N THR A 108 3.92 -15.01 -12.57
CA THR A 108 3.57 -15.72 -13.81
C THR A 108 3.91 -17.20 -13.69
N GLY A 109 3.20 -18.02 -14.45
CA GLY A 109 3.44 -19.46 -14.49
C GLY A 109 2.42 -20.22 -15.32
N ILE A 110 2.73 -21.48 -15.58
CA ILE A 110 1.84 -22.40 -16.31
C ILE A 110 0.92 -23.15 -15.33
N SER A 111 1.38 -23.34 -14.08
CA SER A 111 0.63 -24.04 -13.04
C SER A 111 -0.10 -23.08 -12.11
N VAL A 112 -1.42 -23.20 -12.04
CA VAL A 112 -2.29 -22.44 -11.13
C VAL A 112 -1.89 -22.66 -9.66
N LYS A 113 -1.55 -23.90 -9.28
CA LYS A 113 -1.07 -24.24 -7.93
C LYS A 113 0.26 -23.56 -7.61
N ALA A 114 1.20 -23.54 -8.55
CA ALA A 114 2.49 -22.88 -8.35
C ALA A 114 2.34 -21.36 -8.22
N ILE A 115 1.48 -20.73 -9.04
CA ILE A 115 1.13 -19.32 -8.94
C ILE A 115 0.57 -19.00 -7.55
N THR A 116 -0.43 -19.78 -7.11
CA THR A 116 -1.08 -19.57 -5.80
C THR A 116 -0.06 -19.65 -4.66
N ARG A 117 0.84 -20.64 -4.66
CA ARG A 117 1.87 -20.77 -3.62
C ARG A 117 2.84 -19.59 -3.59
N ARG A 118 3.30 -19.11 -4.76
CA ARG A 118 4.22 -17.96 -4.85
C ARG A 118 3.54 -16.69 -4.35
N LEU A 119 2.30 -16.44 -4.78
CA LEU A 119 1.51 -15.31 -4.30
C LEU A 119 1.31 -15.38 -2.80
N GLN A 120 0.93 -16.54 -2.26
CA GLN A 120 0.76 -16.70 -0.81
C GLN A 120 2.06 -16.41 -0.05
N SER A 121 3.19 -16.98 -0.47
CA SER A 121 4.48 -16.76 0.19
C SER A 121 4.84 -15.27 0.24
N ALA A 122 4.65 -14.56 -0.87
CA ALA A 122 4.99 -13.16 -0.94
C ALA A 122 3.97 -12.25 -0.22
N VAL A 123 2.68 -12.59 -0.24
CA VAL A 123 1.64 -11.92 0.56
C VAL A 123 1.90 -12.11 2.06
N THR A 124 2.36 -13.30 2.48
CA THR A 124 2.75 -13.55 3.88
C THR A 124 3.91 -12.64 4.29
N ALA A 125 5.00 -12.60 3.51
CA ALA A 125 6.16 -11.75 3.80
C ALA A 125 5.79 -10.26 3.84
N LEU A 126 4.97 -9.79 2.89
CA LEU A 126 4.46 -8.42 2.89
C LEU A 126 3.55 -8.15 4.09
N GLY A 127 2.69 -9.09 4.47
CA GLY A 127 1.82 -8.96 5.64
C GLY A 127 2.61 -8.78 6.94
N GLU A 128 3.68 -9.56 7.12
CA GLU A 128 4.59 -9.42 8.25
C GLU A 128 5.32 -8.07 8.22
N TRP A 129 5.80 -7.65 7.05
CA TRP A 129 6.43 -6.35 6.88
C TRP A 129 5.47 -5.20 7.19
N PHE A 130 4.24 -5.22 6.67
CA PHE A 130 3.22 -4.22 6.97
C PHE A 130 2.95 -4.14 8.47
N ARG A 131 2.83 -5.28 9.15
CA ARG A 131 2.64 -5.34 10.61
C ARG A 131 3.83 -4.72 11.35
N ASN A 132 5.06 -5.04 10.96
CA ASN A 132 6.29 -4.50 11.57
C ASN A 132 6.38 -2.99 11.37
N TRP A 133 5.98 -2.52 10.18
CA TRP A 133 5.94 -1.10 9.83
C TRP A 133 4.67 -0.38 10.30
N ARG A 134 3.79 -1.06 11.04
CA ARG A 134 2.53 -0.50 11.55
C ARG A 134 1.63 0.09 10.45
N ARG A 135 1.68 -0.53 9.27
CA ARG A 135 0.80 -0.24 8.14
C ARG A 135 -0.39 -1.18 8.20
N GLU A 136 -1.57 -0.60 8.32
CA GLU A 136 -2.80 -1.35 8.20
C GLU A 136 -3.14 -1.57 6.73
N VAL A 137 -3.30 -2.83 6.35
CA VAL A 137 -3.84 -3.21 5.06
C VAL A 137 -5.27 -3.65 5.29
N ASN A 138 -6.20 -3.07 4.54
CA ASN A 138 -7.60 -3.47 4.57
C ASN A 138 -7.79 -4.66 3.59
N PRO A 139 -8.05 -5.88 4.09
CA PRO A 139 -8.24 -7.05 3.23
C PRO A 139 -9.49 -6.93 2.35
N ASP A 140 -10.55 -6.27 2.81
CA ASP A 140 -11.81 -6.09 2.07
C ASP A 140 -11.64 -5.19 0.84
N LYS A 141 -10.71 -4.23 0.93
CA LYS A 141 -10.28 -3.39 -0.20
C LYS A 141 -9.24 -4.06 -1.08
N SER A 142 -8.67 -5.19 -0.63
CA SER A 142 -7.74 -5.99 -1.41
C SER A 142 -8.50 -6.91 -2.36
N GLY A 143 -7.85 -7.28 -3.46
CA GLY A 143 -8.43 -8.18 -4.45
C GLY A 143 -7.35 -8.80 -5.31
N ALA A 144 -7.58 -10.05 -5.70
CA ALA A 144 -6.72 -10.77 -6.62
C ALA A 144 -7.44 -10.96 -7.96
N VAL A 145 -6.71 -10.85 -9.07
CA VAL A 145 -7.24 -11.11 -10.41
C VAL A 145 -6.35 -12.14 -11.07
N HIS A 146 -6.96 -13.19 -11.64
CA HIS A 146 -6.24 -14.20 -12.40
C HIS A 146 -6.40 -13.92 -13.89
N PHE A 147 -5.28 -13.66 -14.55
CA PHE A 147 -5.21 -13.40 -15.98
C PHE A 147 -4.79 -14.68 -16.72
N ALA A 148 -5.64 -15.15 -17.64
CA ALA A 148 -5.36 -16.32 -18.47
C ALA A 148 -5.98 -16.13 -19.86
N LYS A 149 -5.28 -16.57 -20.91
CA LYS A 149 -5.76 -16.46 -22.30
C LYS A 149 -7.01 -17.33 -22.55
N HIS A 150 -7.03 -18.54 -21.98
CA HIS A 150 -8.14 -19.49 -22.07
C HIS A 150 -8.57 -19.94 -20.67
N PRO A 151 -9.24 -19.06 -19.88
CA PRO A 151 -9.50 -19.31 -18.46
C PRO A 151 -10.36 -20.56 -18.23
N HIS A 152 -11.35 -20.82 -19.09
CA HIS A 152 -12.19 -22.02 -19.02
C HIS A 152 -11.37 -23.32 -19.13
N PHE A 153 -10.46 -23.39 -20.12
CA PHE A 153 -9.59 -24.55 -20.31
C PHE A 153 -8.63 -24.74 -19.12
N VAL A 154 -8.01 -23.64 -18.66
CA VAL A 154 -7.11 -23.67 -17.49
C VAL A 154 -7.84 -24.18 -16.25
N TYR A 155 -9.07 -23.70 -15.99
CA TYR A 155 -9.84 -24.12 -14.82
C TYR A 155 -10.32 -25.56 -14.91
N TRP A 156 -10.67 -26.04 -16.10
CA TRP A 156 -11.05 -27.44 -16.30
C TRP A 156 -9.84 -28.37 -16.07
N GLN A 157 -8.67 -28.02 -16.58
CA GLN A 157 -7.48 -28.86 -16.50
C GLN A 157 -6.76 -28.80 -15.15
N GLN A 158 -6.69 -27.62 -14.52
CA GLN A 158 -5.84 -27.36 -13.34
C GLN A 158 -6.62 -26.90 -12.10
N GLY A 159 -7.92 -26.66 -12.23
CA GLY A 159 -8.72 -26.01 -11.21
C GLY A 159 -8.57 -24.48 -11.18
N ARG A 160 -9.36 -23.85 -10.32
CA ARG A 160 -9.24 -22.40 -10.04
C ARG A 160 -8.05 -22.11 -9.13
N PRO A 161 -7.52 -20.88 -9.14
CA PRO A 161 -6.55 -20.43 -8.14
C PRO A 161 -7.06 -20.71 -6.72
N GLY A 162 -6.15 -21.17 -5.85
CA GLY A 162 -6.50 -21.41 -4.46
C GLY A 162 -6.65 -20.10 -3.68
N THR A 163 -7.10 -20.21 -2.43
CA THR A 163 -7.23 -19.06 -1.54
C THR A 163 -5.87 -18.45 -1.22
N ILE A 164 -5.80 -17.11 -1.25
CA ILE A 164 -4.66 -16.34 -0.76
C ILE A 164 -5.12 -15.62 0.50
N ASN A 165 -4.39 -15.77 1.59
CA ASN A 165 -4.69 -15.15 2.87
C ASN A 165 -3.68 -14.05 3.18
N LEU A 166 -4.18 -12.89 3.61
CA LEU A 166 -3.39 -11.81 4.19
C LEU A 166 -3.74 -11.70 5.66
N SER A 167 -2.77 -11.97 6.53
CA SER A 167 -2.94 -11.94 7.99
C SER A 167 -4.16 -12.76 8.48
N GLY A 168 -4.38 -13.93 7.88
CA GLY A 168 -5.50 -14.82 8.20
C GLY A 168 -6.82 -14.48 7.50
N THR A 169 -6.91 -13.34 6.81
CA THR A 169 -8.13 -12.96 6.07
C THR A 169 -8.00 -13.33 4.59
N PRO A 170 -8.97 -14.04 3.99
CA PRO A 170 -8.92 -14.42 2.58
C PRO A 170 -9.08 -13.21 1.67
N ILE A 171 -8.18 -13.06 0.70
CA ILE A 171 -8.29 -12.08 -0.36
C ILE A 171 -9.25 -12.61 -1.43
N PRO A 172 -10.31 -11.88 -1.78
CA PRO A 172 -11.27 -12.34 -2.79
C PRO A 172 -10.66 -12.31 -4.20
N TRP A 173 -10.91 -13.37 -4.97
CA TRP A 173 -10.68 -13.39 -6.41
C TRP A 173 -11.79 -12.62 -7.13
N ARG A 174 -11.42 -11.58 -7.88
CA ARG A 174 -12.34 -10.69 -8.60
C ARG A 174 -12.15 -10.81 -10.11
N LYS A 175 -13.15 -10.35 -10.86
CA LYS A 175 -13.07 -10.26 -12.33
C LYS A 175 -12.28 -9.06 -12.80
N GLU A 176 -12.08 -8.06 -11.95
CA GLU A 176 -11.32 -6.86 -12.21
C GLU A 176 -10.71 -6.30 -10.93
N ALA A 177 -9.65 -5.51 -11.07
CA ALA A 177 -9.03 -4.75 -9.99
C ALA A 177 -8.59 -3.38 -10.50
N LYS A 178 -8.66 -2.38 -9.61
CA LYS A 178 -8.16 -1.04 -9.89
C LYS A 178 -6.77 -0.87 -9.33
N TYR A 179 -5.83 -0.42 -10.16
CA TYR A 179 -4.46 -0.12 -9.74
C TYR A 179 -4.02 1.18 -10.42
N LEU A 180 -3.54 2.16 -9.63
CA LEU A 180 -3.07 3.47 -10.11
C LEU A 180 -4.07 4.19 -11.04
N GLY A 181 -5.36 4.09 -10.73
CA GLY A 181 -6.42 4.72 -11.52
C GLY A 181 -6.91 3.91 -12.72
N VAL A 182 -6.19 2.85 -13.12
CA VAL A 182 -6.54 1.96 -14.23
C VAL A 182 -7.30 0.74 -13.72
N THR A 183 -8.36 0.34 -14.42
CA THR A 183 -9.14 -0.87 -14.08
C THR A 183 -8.72 -1.98 -15.03
N LEU A 184 -8.17 -3.06 -14.46
CA LEU A 184 -7.71 -4.23 -15.19
C LEU A 184 -8.73 -5.35 -15.03
N ASP A 185 -9.47 -5.69 -16.09
CA ASP A 185 -10.33 -6.87 -16.11
C ASP A 185 -9.53 -8.14 -16.44
N SER A 186 -10.00 -9.28 -15.99
CA SER A 186 -9.37 -10.60 -16.17
C SER A 186 -9.07 -10.99 -17.62
N LYS A 187 -9.72 -10.35 -18.61
CA LYS A 187 -9.46 -10.53 -20.04
C LYS A 187 -8.51 -9.48 -20.63
N LEU A 188 -8.05 -8.53 -19.80
CA LEU A 188 -7.27 -7.35 -20.20
C LEU A 188 -7.91 -6.60 -21.37
N SER A 189 -9.24 -6.54 -21.40
CA SER A 189 -10.00 -5.90 -22.48
C SER A 189 -10.18 -4.40 -22.26
N PHE A 190 -9.97 -3.92 -21.04
CA PHE A 190 -10.15 -2.54 -20.57
C PHE A 190 -11.57 -1.98 -20.78
N ARG A 191 -12.56 -2.83 -21.11
CA ARG A 191 -13.93 -2.38 -21.40
C ARG A 191 -14.57 -1.65 -20.23
N SER A 192 -14.47 -2.23 -19.03
CA SER A 192 -14.96 -1.62 -17.78
C SER A 192 -14.25 -0.29 -17.49
N HIS A 193 -12.92 -0.24 -17.70
CA HIS A 193 -12.15 0.98 -17.54
C HIS A 193 -12.63 2.09 -18.47
N ILE A 194 -12.74 1.81 -19.77
CA ILE A 194 -13.15 2.76 -20.80
C ILE A 194 -14.57 3.28 -20.51
N ALA A 195 -15.51 2.38 -20.18
CA ALA A 195 -16.87 2.76 -19.81
C ALA A 195 -16.89 3.72 -18.61
N ARG A 196 -16.15 3.41 -17.55
CA ARG A 196 -16.04 4.24 -16.34
C ARG A 196 -15.43 5.62 -16.64
N VAL A 197 -14.36 5.67 -17.44
CA VAL A 197 -13.72 6.94 -17.83
C VAL A 197 -14.67 7.78 -18.68
N ARG A 198 -15.37 7.17 -19.63
CA ARG A 198 -16.38 7.86 -20.45
C ARG A 198 -17.51 8.43 -19.59
N ASN A 199 -18.04 7.65 -18.64
CA ASN A 199 -19.10 8.11 -17.76
C ASN A 199 -18.65 9.29 -16.88
N ARG A 200 -17.43 9.22 -16.32
CA ARG A 200 -16.84 10.34 -15.55
C ARG A 200 -16.65 11.59 -16.40
N ALA A 201 -16.17 11.43 -17.65
CA ALA A 201 -16.00 12.55 -18.57
C ALA A 201 -17.35 13.20 -18.95
N ALA A 202 -18.43 12.42 -18.99
CA ALA A 202 -19.78 12.90 -19.21
C ALA A 202 -20.46 13.52 -17.97
N GLY A 203 -19.75 13.61 -16.83
CA GLY A 203 -20.30 14.14 -15.57
C GLY A 203 -21.14 13.14 -14.77
N ASN A 204 -21.22 11.88 -15.21
CA ASN A 204 -21.89 10.81 -14.48
C ASN A 204 -20.92 10.19 -13.48
N TRP A 205 -20.85 10.79 -12.29
CA TRP A 205 -20.08 10.29 -11.17
C TRP A 205 -20.84 9.11 -10.53
N GLU A 206 -20.23 7.93 -10.49
CA GLU A 206 -20.65 6.87 -9.59
C GLU A 206 -20.08 7.17 -8.20
N ASP A 207 -20.95 7.21 -7.18
CA ASP A 207 -20.63 7.43 -5.76
C ASP A 207 -19.74 6.33 -5.15
#